data_AF-A0A2X2T323-F1
#
_entry.id   AF-A0A2X2T323-F1
#
_cell.length_a   1.000
_cell.length_b   1.000
_cell.length_c   1.000
_cell.angle_alpha   90.00
_cell.angle_beta   90.00
_cell.angle_gamma   90.00
#
_symmetry.space_group_name_H-M   'P 1'
#
loop_
_entity.id
_entity.type
_entity.pdbx_description
1 polymer ?
#
loop_
_entity_poly.entity_id
_entity_poly.type
_entity_poly.pdbx_seq_one_letter_code
_entity_poly.pdbx_strand_id
1 'polypeptide(L)'
;MRKDKKIILDDNVLNASKKRIEWVFDTFNQVCVSFSGGKDSSVLFHLVAEIARRRECQFDVLFIDWEVQFQHTIDHVSRLKQQYSDIVRRFYWVALPLTTVNGVHRASLNGLAGRQAWNGFVSRQKTPLPTQTSSLSIIMA
;
A
#
# COMPACT_ATOMS: atom_id res chain seq x y z
N MET A 1 -30.41 27.64 -11.13
CA MET A 1 -29.47 27.01 -10.17
C MET A 1 -30.18 25.87 -9.48
N ARG A 2 -29.82 24.61 -9.75
CA ARG A 2 -30.33 23.47 -8.96
C ARG A 2 -29.62 23.50 -7.61
N LYS A 3 -30.40 23.66 -6.52
CA LYS A 3 -29.92 23.47 -5.15
C LYS A 3 -29.94 21.96 -4.92
N ASP A 4 -28.78 21.32 -4.95
CA ASP A 4 -28.71 19.90 -4.63
C ASP A 4 -29.12 19.72 -3.16
N LYS A 5 -30.19 18.96 -2.95
CA LYS A 5 -30.76 18.69 -1.64
C LYS A 5 -29.80 17.73 -0.91
N LYS A 6 -29.14 18.20 0.15
CA LYS A 6 -28.25 17.37 0.96
C LYS A 6 -29.04 16.20 1.55
N ILE A 7 -28.69 14.99 1.15
CA ILE A 7 -29.24 13.76 1.74
C ILE A 7 -28.53 13.56 3.08
N ILE A 8 -29.28 13.59 4.18
CA ILE A 8 -28.76 13.32 5.51
C ILE A 8 -28.85 11.81 5.72
N LEU A 9 -27.70 11.17 5.91
CA LEU A 9 -27.61 9.78 6.32
C LEU A 9 -27.52 9.73 7.85
N ASP A 10 -28.17 8.75 8.47
CA ASP A 10 -28.07 8.49 9.92
C ASP A 10 -26.84 7.64 10.26
N ASP A 11 -25.71 7.93 9.60
CA ASP A 11 -24.44 7.25 9.84
C ASP A 11 -23.28 8.25 9.71
N ASN A 12 -22.19 7.97 10.42
CA ASN A 12 -20.99 8.79 10.35
C ASN A 12 -19.95 8.14 9.43
N VAL A 13 -19.03 8.96 8.90
CA VAL A 13 -18.01 8.53 7.93
C VAL A 13 -17.11 7.43 8.50
N LEU A 14 -16.79 7.49 9.80
CA LEU A 14 -15.96 6.51 10.47
C LEU A 14 -16.62 5.13 10.48
N ASN A 15 -17.87 5.06 10.94
CA ASN A 15 -18.66 3.84 11.02
C ASN A 15 -18.92 3.25 9.63
N ALA A 16 -19.33 4.08 8.67
CA ALA A 16 -19.52 3.65 7.29
C ALA A 16 -18.22 3.13 6.65
N SER A 17 -17.06 3.65 7.05
CA SER A 17 -15.76 3.16 6.57
C SER A 17 -15.37 1.83 7.24
N LYS A 18 -15.59 1.69 8.55
CA LYS A 18 -15.39 0.42 9.27
C LYS A 18 -16.25 -0.70 8.69
N LYS A 19 -17.54 -0.44 8.46
CA LYS A 19 -18.48 -1.40 7.82
C LYS A 19 -18.00 -1.85 6.44
N ARG A 20 -17.47 -0.92 5.62
CA ARG A 20 -16.92 -1.26 4.29
C ARG A 20 -15.69 -2.15 4.41
N ILE A 21 -14.77 -1.85 5.32
CA ILE A 21 -13.57 -2.67 5.54
C ILE A 21 -13.97 -4.06 6.06
N GLU A 22 -14.88 -4.13 7.03
CA GLU A 22 -15.44 -5.38 7.56
C GLU A 22 -16.04 -6.24 6.45
N TRP A 23 -16.84 -5.65 5.56
CA TRP A 23 -17.39 -6.32 4.38
C TRP A 23 -16.31 -6.85 3.43
N VAL A 24 -15.21 -6.10 3.22
CA VAL A 24 -14.08 -6.58 2.40
C VAL A 24 -13.45 -7.83 3.01
N PHE A 25 -13.24 -7.86 4.33
CA PHE A 25 -12.73 -9.05 5.01
C PHE A 25 -13.72 -10.22 4.98
N ASP A 26 -15.03 -9.95 4.97
CA ASP A 26 -16.05 -11.00 4.84
C ASP A 26 -16.16 -11.56 3.42
N THR A 27 -15.80 -10.75 2.42
CA THR A 27 -15.93 -11.11 0.99
C THR A 27 -14.66 -11.76 0.43
N PHE A 28 -13.49 -11.34 0.89
CA PHE A 28 -12.21 -11.76 0.32
C PHE A 28 -11.33 -12.47 1.35
N ASN A 29 -10.84 -13.66 0.98
CA ASN A 29 -9.93 -14.44 1.82
C ASN A 29 -8.56 -13.78 2.03
N GLN A 30 -8.15 -12.89 1.12
CA GLN A 30 -6.89 -12.18 1.19
C GLN A 30 -7.10 -10.70 0.87
N VAL A 31 -6.76 -9.85 1.83
CA VAL A 31 -6.84 -8.40 1.72
C VAL A 31 -5.44 -7.82 1.62
N CYS A 32 -5.23 -6.95 0.64
CA CYS A 32 -3.98 -6.19 0.49
C CYS A 32 -4.28 -4.69 0.61
N VAL A 33 -3.56 -3.99 1.48
CA VAL A 33 -3.67 -2.54 1.66
C VAL A 33 -2.56 -1.84 0.91
N SER A 34 -2.91 -1.00 -0.05
CA SER A 34 -1.95 -0.12 -0.71
C SER A 34 -1.72 1.12 0.16
N PHE A 35 -0.49 1.30 0.62
CA PHE A 35 -0.08 2.36 1.52
C PHE A 35 0.90 3.30 0.81
N SER A 36 0.59 4.60 0.80
CA SER A 36 1.41 5.62 0.13
C SER A 36 2.38 6.36 1.06
N GLY A 37 2.29 6.14 2.38
CA GLY A 37 3.03 6.94 3.37
C GLY A 37 2.37 8.27 3.74
N GLY A 38 1.23 8.61 3.13
CA GLY A 38 0.47 9.84 3.40
C GLY A 38 -0.46 9.73 4.62
N LYS A 39 -1.05 10.86 5.01
CA LYS A 39 -1.97 10.94 6.17
C LYS A 39 -3.22 10.08 5.99
N ASP A 40 -3.85 10.14 4.82
CA ASP A 40 -5.15 9.51 4.55
C ASP A 40 -5.00 7.98 4.48
N SER A 41 -3.94 7.52 3.80
CA SER A 41 -3.59 6.10 3.74
C SER A 41 -3.11 5.56 5.09
N SER A 42 -2.53 6.40 5.96
CA SER A 42 -2.19 6.02 7.35
C SER A 42 -3.43 5.81 8.20
N VAL A 43 -4.42 6.71 8.11
CA VAL A 43 -5.70 6.53 8.83
C VAL A 43 -6.39 5.25 8.38
N LEU A 44 -6.44 5.00 7.06
CA LEU A 44 -7.00 3.76 6.53
C LEU A 44 -6.25 2.53 7.04
N PHE A 45 -4.92 2.56 7.04
CA PHE A 45 -4.08 1.50 7.58
C PHE A 45 -4.44 1.18 9.03
N HIS A 46 -4.57 2.20 9.89
CA HIS A 46 -4.95 2.02 11.28
C HIS A 46 -6.34 1.40 11.44
N LEU A 47 -7.32 1.81 10.63
CA LEU A 47 -8.67 1.23 10.68
C LEU A 47 -8.69 -0.24 10.23
N VAL A 48 -7.95 -0.56 9.17
CA VAL A 48 -7.80 -1.95 8.69
C VAL A 48 -7.12 -2.79 9.76
N ALA A 49 -6.05 -2.29 10.38
CA ALA A 49 -5.35 -2.96 11.46
C ALA A 49 -6.23 -3.22 12.69
N GLU A 50 -7.08 -2.25 13.07
CA GLU A 50 -8.04 -2.40 14.17
C GLU A 50 -9.03 -3.54 13.88
N ILE A 51 -9.58 -3.59 12.67
CA ILE A 51 -10.53 -4.64 12.25
C ILE A 51 -9.83 -5.99 12.17
N ALA A 52 -8.63 -6.04 11.60
CA ALA A 52 -7.83 -7.25 11.47
C ALA A 52 -7.50 -7.87 12.83
N ARG A 53 -7.08 -7.05 13.82
CA ARG A 53 -6.86 -7.50 15.20
C ARG A 53 -8.14 -8.03 15.85
N ARG A 54 -9.26 -7.33 15.69
CA ARG A 54 -10.55 -7.77 16.27
C ARG A 54 -11.06 -9.07 15.67
N ARG A 55 -10.71 -9.37 14.42
CA ARG A 55 -11.10 -10.58 13.70
C ARG A 55 -10.04 -11.67 13.71
N GLU A 56 -8.92 -11.46 14.39
CA GLU A 56 -7.75 -12.35 14.43
C GLU A 56 -7.28 -12.78 13.03
N CYS A 57 -7.40 -11.88 12.06
CA CYS A 57 -7.00 -12.12 10.68
C CYS A 57 -5.79 -11.25 10.30
N GLN A 58 -5.08 -11.68 9.25
CA GLN A 58 -3.91 -10.97 8.74
C GLN A 58 -4.19 -10.36 7.38
N PHE A 59 -3.46 -9.30 7.03
CA PHE A 59 -3.52 -8.66 5.73
C PHE A 59 -2.12 -8.41 5.17
N ASP A 60 -2.03 -8.23 3.86
CA ASP A 60 -0.80 -7.86 3.18
C ASP A 60 -0.76 -6.34 2.96
N VAL A 61 0.44 -5.78 2.85
CA VAL A 61 0.66 -4.35 2.63
C VAL A 61 1.52 -4.16 1.40
N LEU A 62 1.14 -3.22 0.54
CA LEU A 62 1.93 -2.78 -0.60
C LEU A 62 2.33 -1.32 -0.40
N PHE A 63 3.63 -1.06 -0.32
CA PHE A 63 4.22 0.28 -0.32
C PHE A 63 5.07 0.45 -1.58
N ILE A 64 4.77 1.49 -2.36
CA ILE A 64 5.53 1.85 -3.57
C ILE A 64 6.41 3.04 -3.22
N ASP A 65 7.72 2.82 -3.27
CA ASP A 65 8.74 3.84 -3.04
C ASP A 65 9.11 4.49 -4.37
N TRP A 66 8.92 5.81 -4.45
CA TRP A 66 9.18 6.61 -5.64
C TRP A 66 10.62 7.15 -5.72
N GLU A 67 11.54 6.66 -4.87
CA GLU A 67 12.97 7.03 -4.81
C GLU A 67 13.29 8.52 -4.56
N VAL A 68 12.28 9.37 -4.41
CA VAL A 68 12.38 10.79 -4.03
C VAL A 68 11.43 11.08 -2.87
N GLN A 69 11.47 10.22 -1.84
CA GLN A 69 10.57 10.35 -0.69
C GLN A 69 11.32 10.88 0.52
N PHE A 70 10.72 11.85 1.22
CA PHE A 70 11.31 12.46 2.40
C PHE A 70 11.62 11.40 3.47
N GLN A 71 12.76 11.56 4.16
CA GLN A 71 13.18 10.67 5.24
C GLN A 71 12.06 10.43 6.27
N HIS A 72 11.28 11.47 6.57
CA HIS A 72 10.13 11.36 7.49
C HIS A 72 9.06 10.35 7.04
N THR A 73 8.82 10.20 5.75
CA THR A 73 7.85 9.21 5.27
C THR A 73 8.43 7.80 5.36
N ILE A 74 9.72 7.63 5.08
CA ILE A 74 10.43 6.35 5.24
C ILE A 74 10.43 5.92 6.71
N ASP A 75 10.71 6.84 7.63
CA ASP A 75 10.67 6.58 9.06
C ASP A 75 9.25 6.24 9.51
N HIS A 76 8.24 6.94 8.99
CA HIS A 76 6.84 6.68 9.27
C HIS A 76 6.39 5.29 8.81
N VAL A 77 6.73 4.92 7.57
CA VAL A 77 6.45 3.58 7.01
C VAL A 77 7.13 2.50 7.86
N SER A 78 8.38 2.73 8.27
CA SER A 78 9.15 1.80 9.11
C SER A 78 8.51 1.62 10.49
N ARG A 79 8.03 2.71 11.12
CA ARG A 79 7.30 2.65 12.39
C ARG A 79 6.00 1.86 12.26
N LEU A 80 5.21 2.11 11.21
CA LEU A 80 3.96 1.38 10.98
C LEU A 80 4.22 -0.11 10.74
N LYS A 81 5.24 -0.45 9.96
CA LYS A 81 5.64 -1.84 9.72
C LYS A 81 6.01 -2.55 11.03
N GLN A 82 6.74 -1.88 11.92
CA GLN A 82 7.10 -2.46 13.22
C GLN A 82 5.88 -2.62 14.13
N GLN A 83 5.06 -1.57 14.25
CA GLN A 83 3.89 -1.51 15.12
C GLN A 83 2.82 -2.56 14.80
N TYR A 84 2.73 -2.96 13.53
CA TYR A 84 1.70 -3.89 13.04
C TYR A 84 2.27 -5.20 12.51
N SER A 85 3.51 -5.53 12.90
CA SER A 85 4.17 -6.78 12.52
C SER A 85 3.46 -8.05 13.02
N ASP A 86 2.59 -7.93 14.02
CA ASP A 86 1.74 -8.99 14.55
C ASP A 86 0.64 -9.43 13.57
N ILE A 87 0.11 -8.49 12.78
CA ILE A 87 -1.05 -8.69 11.91
C ILE A 87 -0.73 -8.56 10.41
N VAL A 88 0.38 -7.91 10.06
CA VAL A 88 0.80 -7.80 8.66
C VAL A 88 1.52 -9.08 8.27
N ARG A 89 0.89 -9.87 7.40
CA ARG A 89 1.45 -11.13 6.92
C ARG A 89 2.63 -10.92 5.97
N ARG A 90 2.48 -10.02 4.99
CA ARG A 90 3.55 -9.64 4.07
C ARG A 90 3.55 -8.14 3.84
N PHE A 91 4.74 -7.55 3.89
CA PHE A 91 4.97 -6.15 3.58
C PHE A 91 5.81 -6.04 2.31
N TYR A 92 5.15 -5.76 1.18
CA TYR A 92 5.79 -5.54 -0.11
C TYR A 92 6.27 -4.09 -0.18
N TRP A 93 7.58 -3.91 -0.13
CA TRP A 93 8.23 -2.62 -0.41
C TRP A 93 8.81 -2.70 -1.81
N VAL A 94 8.21 -1.97 -2.74
CA VAL A 94 8.61 -2.00 -4.14
C VAL A 94 9.15 -0.64 -4.51
N ALA A 95 10.46 -0.57 -4.79
CA ALA A 95 11.05 0.54 -5.52
C ALA A 95 10.96 0.21 -7.01
N LEU A 96 10.02 0.86 -7.71
CA LEU A 96 9.94 0.70 -9.16
C LEU A 96 10.92 1.68 -9.81
N PRO A 97 11.78 1.25 -10.75
CA PRO A 97 12.54 2.16 -11.58
C PRO A 97 11.55 2.88 -12.50
N LEU A 98 11.00 3.99 -12.00
CA LEU A 98 10.06 4.81 -12.76
C LEU A 98 10.90 5.71 -13.65
N THR A 99 10.98 5.35 -14.93
CA THR A 99 11.36 6.32 -15.96
C THR A 99 10.25 7.34 -16.07
N THR A 100 10.19 8.28 -15.14
CA THR A 100 9.41 9.49 -15.34
C THR A 100 9.99 10.14 -16.59
N VAL A 101 9.20 10.20 -17.67
CA VAL A 101 9.44 11.16 -18.75
C VAL A 101 9.16 12.55 -18.19
N ASN A 102 10.02 13.00 -17.27
CA ASN A 102 10.24 14.40 -17.07
C ASN A 102 10.70 14.91 -18.43
N GLY A 103 10.01 15.90 -19.00
CA GLY A 103 10.27 16.43 -20.34
C GLY A 103 11.65 17.06 -20.54
N VAL A 104 12.63 16.75 -19.69
CA VAL A 104 14.01 17.20 -19.77
C VAL A 104 14.94 16.02 -19.44
N HIS A 105 15.78 15.67 -20.41
CA HIS A 105 16.84 14.64 -20.44
C HIS A 105 16.45 13.18 -20.71
N ARG A 106 16.42 12.85 -22.01
CA ARG A 106 16.61 11.49 -22.55
C ARG A 106 18.10 11.12 -22.45
N ALA A 107 18.55 10.66 -21.29
CA ALA A 107 19.83 9.94 -21.22
C ALA A 107 19.56 8.46 -21.54
N SER A 108 19.87 8.07 -22.78
CA SER A 108 19.92 6.67 -23.21
C SER A 108 20.87 5.88 -22.31
N LEU A 109 20.32 5.04 -21.42
CA LEU A 109 21.11 4.05 -20.68
C LEU A 109 21.22 2.76 -21.49
N ASN A 110 21.89 2.83 -22.64
CA ASN A 110 22.47 1.65 -23.31
C ASN A 110 23.88 1.36 -22.75
N GLY A 111 24.04 1.39 -21.42
CA GLY A 111 25.30 1.11 -20.73
C GLY A 111 25.19 -0.14 -19.87
N LEU A 112 26.01 -1.14 -20.16
CA LEU A 112 26.14 -2.42 -19.42
C LEU A 112 26.30 -2.26 -17.89
N ALA A 113 26.70 -1.08 -17.42
CA ALA A 113 26.82 -0.72 -16.02
C ALA A 113 25.47 -0.71 -15.25
N GLY A 114 24.38 -0.27 -15.90
CA GLY A 114 23.06 -0.23 -15.25
C GLY A 114 22.48 -1.61 -14.96
N ARG A 115 22.75 -2.59 -15.83
CA ARG A 115 22.28 -3.98 -15.65
C ARG A 115 22.98 -4.71 -14.51
N GLN A 116 24.26 -4.42 -14.26
CA GLN A 116 25.02 -5.08 -13.20
C GLN A 116 24.62 -4.57 -11.81
N ALA A 117 24.41 -3.26 -11.65
CA ALA A 117 23.87 -2.69 -10.41
C ALA A 117 22.45 -3.19 -10.12
N TRP A 118 21.62 -3.29 -11.15
CA TRP A 118 20.25 -3.83 -11.04
C TRP A 118 20.23 -5.31 -10.65
N ASN A 119 21.05 -6.15 -11.28
CA ASN A 119 21.15 -7.57 -10.91
C ASN A 119 21.69 -7.78 -9.49
N GLY A 120 22.60 -6.93 -9.03
CA GLY A 120 23.11 -6.95 -7.65
C GLY A 120 22.06 -6.56 -6.60
N PHE A 121 21.19 -5.61 -6.91
CA PHE A 121 20.09 -5.17 -6.03
C PHE A 121 18.93 -6.17 -6.01
N VAL A 122 18.53 -6.69 -7.17
CA VAL A 122 17.48 -7.74 -7.29
C VAL A 122 17.89 -9.02 -6.56
N SER A 123 19.18 -9.36 -6.56
CA SER A 123 19.74 -10.47 -5.77
C SER A 123 19.50 -10.33 -4.25
N ARG A 124 19.51 -9.10 -3.73
CA ARG A 124 19.33 -8.80 -2.29
C ARG A 124 17.88 -8.75 -1.82
N GLN A 125 16.91 -8.66 -2.73
CA GLN A 125 15.50 -8.40 -2.43
C GLN A 125 14.57 -9.59 -2.81
N LYS A 126 15.12 -10.78 -3.11
CA LYS A 126 14.31 -11.97 -3.44
C LYS A 126 13.51 -12.46 -2.21
N THR A 127 12.36 -11.85 -1.93
CA THR A 127 11.21 -12.58 -1.42
C THR A 127 10.44 -13.14 -2.62
N PRO A 128 10.10 -14.44 -2.65
CA PRO A 128 9.42 -15.02 -3.79
C PRO A 128 8.01 -14.43 -3.93
N LEU A 129 7.68 -13.95 -5.13
CA LEU A 129 6.30 -13.62 -5.52
C LEU A 129 5.50 -14.92 -5.61
N PRO A 130 4.40 -15.10 -4.85
CA PRO A 130 3.58 -16.29 -4.99
C PRO A 130 2.71 -16.19 -6.24
N THR A 131 2.91 -17.13 -7.15
CA THR A 131 1.90 -17.60 -8.11
C THR A 131 0.76 -18.26 -7.35
N GLN A 132 -0.24 -17.50 -6.89
CA GLN A 132 -1.54 -18.06 -6.54
C GLN A 132 -2.66 -17.10 -6.97
N THR A 133 -3.45 -17.59 -7.92
CA THR A 133 -4.74 -17.05 -8.35
C THR A 133 -5.76 -17.25 -7.22
N SER A 134 -5.69 -16.40 -6.20
CA SER A 134 -6.80 -16.16 -5.27
C SER A 134 -7.30 -14.74 -5.50
N SER A 135 -8.62 -14.52 -5.45
CA SER A 135 -9.24 -13.20 -5.58
C SER A 135 -8.63 -12.22 -4.56
N LEU A 136 -7.68 -11.42 -5.03
CA LEU A 136 -7.00 -10.38 -4.27
C LEU A 136 -7.81 -9.10 -4.43
N SER A 137 -8.32 -8.56 -3.33
CA SER A 137 -8.84 -7.20 -3.31
C SER A 137 -7.78 -6.27 -2.74
N ILE A 138 -7.40 -5.28 -3.56
CA ILE A 138 -6.55 -4.17 -3.15
C ILE A 138 -7.45 -3.07 -2.61
N ILE A 139 -7.37 -2.81 -1.32
CA ILE A 139 -7.92 -1.58 -0.77
C ILE A 139 -6.90 -0.48 -1.08
N MET A 140 -7.22 0.37 -2.06
CA MET A 140 -6.46 1.60 -2.34
C MET A 140 -7.07 2.77 -1.57
N ALA A 141 -6.20 3.54 -0.92
CA ALA A 141 -6.49 4.90 -0.48
C ALA A 141 -6.32 5.88 -1.64
#